data_AF-A0A954Z1A8-F1
#
_entry.id   AF-A0A954Z1A8-F1
#
_cell.length_a   1.000
_cell.length_b   1.000
_cell.length_c   1.000
_cell.angle_alpha   90.00
_cell.angle_beta   90.00
_cell.angle_gamma   90.00
#
_symmetry.space_group_name_H-M   'P 1'
#
loop_
_entity.id
_entity.type
_entity.pdbx_description
1 polymer ?
#
loop_
_entity_poly.entity_id
_entity_poly.type
_entity_poly.pdbx_seq_one_letter_code
_entity_poly.pdbx_strand_id
1 'polypeptide(L)'
;MVNQRNDDSQSLAHMLFHCGFWLMLAIAVTGCDATTLANLGLGGIPAQTQPTTANPESYALIGARELDVTSDRGVIANDEDAVTVVAGSFATTFGGALTLDEDGAFSYTAPDGFFGTDHFEYTIELTTGVMTGTVSFKVYPEDATPVS
;
A
#
# COMPACT_ATOMS: atom_id res chain seq x y z
N MET A 1 -58.21 12.22 -15.70
CA MET A 1 -57.93 10.83 -16.10
C MET A 1 -56.47 10.55 -15.86
N VAL A 2 -56.21 9.48 -15.11
CA VAL A 2 -54.91 8.95 -14.70
C VAL A 2 -54.19 8.34 -15.91
N ASN A 3 -52.86 8.50 -16.03
CA ASN A 3 -51.99 7.33 -16.15
C ASN A 3 -50.51 7.60 -15.82
N GLN A 4 -50.02 6.81 -14.87
CA GLN A 4 -48.63 6.56 -14.50
C GLN A 4 -47.95 5.53 -15.43
N ARG A 5 -46.61 5.59 -15.51
CA ARG A 5 -45.64 4.47 -15.72
C ARG A 5 -44.23 5.11 -15.77
N ASN A 6 -43.41 5.13 -14.73
CA ASN A 6 -42.61 4.08 -14.07
C ASN A 6 -41.60 3.34 -14.97
N ASP A 7 -40.32 3.55 -14.61
CA ASP A 7 -39.19 2.62 -14.52
C ASP A 7 -38.22 2.31 -15.69
N ASP A 8 -36.98 2.00 -15.24
CA ASP A 8 -35.82 1.35 -15.86
C ASP A 8 -34.77 2.25 -16.58
N SER A 9 -33.45 2.20 -16.31
CA SER A 9 -32.65 1.17 -15.67
C SER A 9 -31.39 1.71 -14.96
N GLN A 10 -31.23 1.33 -13.69
CA GLN A 10 -29.93 0.92 -13.15
C GLN A 10 -29.45 -0.31 -13.95
N SER A 11 -28.35 -0.22 -14.70
CA SER A 11 -27.50 -1.36 -15.10
C SER A 11 -26.40 -0.93 -16.08
N LEU A 12 -25.18 -0.76 -15.60
CA LEU A 12 -24.01 -1.33 -16.27
C LEU A 12 -23.07 -1.88 -15.20
N ALA A 13 -23.58 -2.86 -14.46
CA ALA A 13 -22.73 -3.86 -13.82
C ALA A 13 -22.16 -4.79 -14.91
N HIS A 14 -21.00 -5.39 -14.60
CA HIS A 14 -20.30 -6.45 -15.34
C HIS A 14 -19.53 -6.05 -16.60
N MET A 15 -18.26 -5.70 -16.40
CA MET A 15 -17.19 -6.20 -17.28
C MET A 15 -16.18 -6.96 -16.40
N LEU A 16 -16.59 -8.15 -15.94
CA LEU A 16 -15.68 -9.15 -15.38
C LEU A 16 -15.12 -10.02 -16.51
N PHE A 17 -13.89 -10.49 -16.30
CA PHE A 17 -13.16 -11.58 -16.95
C PHE A 17 -12.00 -11.24 -17.91
N HIS A 18 -10.81 -11.24 -17.29
CA HIS A 18 -9.62 -12.04 -17.63
C HIS A 18 -8.99 -11.89 -19.03
N CYS A 19 -7.73 -11.45 -19.05
CA CYS A 19 -6.70 -12.21 -19.78
C CYS A 19 -5.31 -11.93 -19.21
N GLY A 20 -4.72 -12.93 -18.57
CA GLY A 20 -3.28 -12.98 -18.36
C GLY A 20 -2.56 -13.41 -19.63
N PHE A 21 -1.35 -12.87 -19.80
CA PHE A 21 -0.16 -13.54 -20.36
C PHE A 21 0.05 -13.57 -21.91
N TRP A 22 0.96 -12.68 -22.34
CA TRP A 22 1.97 -12.74 -23.43
C TRP A 22 1.60 -12.37 -24.89
N LEU A 23 2.00 -11.16 -25.30
CA LEU A 23 3.00 -10.94 -26.35
C LEU A 23 3.51 -9.49 -26.28
N MET A 24 4.82 -9.31 -26.36
CA MET A 24 5.48 -8.00 -26.37
C MET A 24 4.98 -7.10 -27.50
N LEU A 25 4.36 -5.97 -27.12
CA LEU A 25 4.78 -4.67 -27.62
C LEU A 25 4.75 -3.72 -26.43
N ALA A 26 5.91 -3.55 -25.79
CA ALA A 26 6.11 -2.50 -24.82
C ALA A 26 5.96 -1.15 -25.53
N ILE A 27 4.76 -0.59 -25.53
CA ILE A 27 4.66 0.83 -25.27
C ILE A 27 4.52 0.89 -23.75
N ALA A 28 5.66 1.02 -23.08
CA ALA A 28 5.65 1.65 -21.78
C ALA A 28 5.01 3.02 -22.00
N VAL A 29 3.74 3.16 -21.64
CA VAL A 29 3.23 4.49 -21.30
C VAL A 29 3.85 4.77 -19.94
N THR A 30 5.14 5.14 -19.97
CA THR A 30 5.82 5.70 -18.81
C THR A 30 5.11 7.00 -18.51
N GLY A 31 4.41 7.04 -17.39
CA GLY A 31 3.60 8.17 -16.98
C GLY A 31 2.13 7.97 -17.33
N CYS A 32 1.32 7.66 -16.33
CA CYS A 32 -0.07 8.09 -16.35
C CYS A 32 -0.10 9.63 -16.21
N ASP A 33 0.44 10.32 -17.21
CA ASP A 33 0.35 11.77 -17.28
C ASP A 33 -0.95 12.07 -18.02
N ALA A 34 -1.82 12.86 -17.39
CA ALA A 34 -3.15 13.25 -17.88
C ALA A 34 -3.16 14.03 -19.21
N THR A 35 -2.04 14.08 -19.94
CA THR A 35 -1.86 14.80 -21.20
C THR A 35 -2.24 13.96 -22.43
N THR A 36 -2.35 12.63 -22.34
CA THR A 36 -2.76 11.82 -23.52
C THR A 36 -4.28 11.76 -23.71
N LEU A 37 -5.08 12.16 -22.72
CA LEU A 37 -6.55 12.15 -22.81
C LEU A 37 -7.12 13.46 -23.40
N ALA A 38 -6.28 14.49 -23.54
CA ALA A 38 -6.65 15.76 -24.16
C ALA A 38 -6.88 15.69 -25.68
N ASN A 39 -6.34 14.68 -26.38
CA ASN A 39 -6.43 14.59 -27.84
C ASN A 39 -7.69 13.90 -28.37
N LEU A 40 -8.58 13.42 -27.48
CA LEU A 40 -9.85 12.75 -27.85
C LEU A 40 -11.11 13.57 -27.53
N GLY A 41 -10.98 14.81 -27.05
CA GLY A 41 -12.12 15.72 -26.85
C GLY A 41 -13.10 15.29 -25.74
N LEU A 42 -12.72 14.33 -24.89
CA LEU A 42 -13.45 13.97 -23.68
C LEU A 42 -13.07 14.99 -22.59
N GLY A 43 -13.87 16.03 -22.46
CA GLY A 43 -13.70 17.01 -21.39
C GLY A 43 -13.80 16.38 -20.01
N GLY A 44 -12.87 16.73 -19.13
CA GLY A 44 -13.10 16.71 -17.68
C GLY A 44 -13.09 15.35 -16.98
N ILE A 45 -12.06 14.53 -17.19
CA ILE A 45 -11.62 13.64 -16.11
C ILE A 45 -10.68 14.45 -15.21
N PRO A 46 -11.02 14.69 -13.94
CA PRO A 46 -10.05 15.25 -13.02
C PRO A 46 -8.86 14.28 -12.99
N ALA A 47 -7.65 14.80 -13.22
CA ALA A 47 -6.45 14.04 -12.91
C ALA A 47 -6.50 13.78 -11.41
N GLN A 48 -6.81 12.55 -11.01
CA GLN A 48 -6.63 12.10 -9.63
C GLN A 48 -5.14 12.24 -9.35
N THR A 49 -4.74 13.22 -8.54
CA THR A 49 -3.34 13.41 -8.11
C THR A 49 -3.04 12.41 -7.01
N GLN A 50 -3.19 11.13 -7.33
CA GLN A 50 -2.94 10.07 -6.38
C GLN A 50 -1.46 10.10 -6.00
N PRO A 51 -1.12 9.97 -4.70
CA PRO A 51 0.27 9.80 -4.28
C PRO A 51 0.93 8.72 -5.13
N THR A 52 2.21 8.88 -5.43
CA THR A 52 2.96 7.84 -6.16
C THR A 52 3.54 6.78 -5.21
N THR A 53 3.45 7.03 -3.91
CA THR A 53 3.96 6.21 -2.82
C THR A 53 2.98 6.25 -1.66
N ALA A 54 2.88 5.15 -0.91
CA ALA A 54 2.18 5.12 0.37
C ALA A 54 2.91 6.01 1.38
N ASN A 55 2.19 6.44 2.41
CA ASN A 55 2.81 7.16 3.51
C ASN A 55 3.78 6.22 4.27
N PRO A 56 4.95 6.71 4.72
CA PRO A 56 5.92 5.85 5.39
C PRO A 56 5.64 5.74 6.90
N GLU A 57 5.97 4.56 7.45
CA GLU A 57 5.84 4.28 8.88
C GLU A 57 7.21 4.23 9.57
N SER A 58 7.25 4.60 10.85
CA SER A 58 8.46 4.52 11.67
C SER A 58 8.15 4.04 13.07
N TYR A 59 8.89 3.03 13.53
CA TYR A 59 8.75 2.43 14.85
C TYR A 59 10.08 2.36 15.57
N ALA A 60 10.04 2.47 16.89
CA ALA A 60 11.19 2.31 17.76
C ALA A 60 10.98 1.14 18.72
N LEU A 61 12.01 0.31 18.87
CA LEU A 61 12.06 -0.84 19.76
C LEU A 61 13.27 -0.75 20.68
N ILE A 62 13.12 -1.22 21.92
CA ILE A 62 14.22 -1.37 22.87
C ILE A 62 14.49 -2.86 23.03
N GLY A 63 15.73 -3.26 22.78
CA GLY A 63 16.11 -4.66 22.64
C GLY A 63 15.62 -5.27 21.33
N ALA A 64 16.23 -6.37 20.91
CA ALA A 64 15.79 -7.16 19.75
C ALA A 64 14.54 -7.99 20.11
N ARG A 65 13.49 -7.33 20.62
CA ARG A 65 12.22 -7.94 21.00
C ARG A 65 11.24 -7.86 19.84
N GLU A 66 10.24 -8.74 19.86
CA GLU A 66 9.11 -8.68 18.94
C GLU A 66 8.32 -7.38 19.14
N LEU A 67 7.95 -6.76 18.02
CA LEU A 67 7.02 -5.64 17.94
C LEU A 67 5.77 -6.12 17.21
N ASP A 68 4.63 -6.02 17.91
CA ASP A 68 3.30 -6.25 17.33
C ASP A 68 2.60 -4.90 17.10
N VAL A 69 2.14 -4.68 15.88
CA VAL A 69 1.40 -3.48 15.47
C VAL A 69 0.04 -3.90 14.93
N THR A 70 -1.01 -3.39 15.57
CA THR A 70 -2.40 -3.57 15.15
C THR A 70 -2.75 -2.66 13.96
N SER A 71 -3.79 -3.02 13.20
CA SER A 71 -4.14 -2.34 11.95
C SER A 71 -4.54 -0.87 12.09
N ASP A 72 -4.97 -0.41 13.28
CA ASP A 72 -5.21 1.01 13.57
C ASP A 72 -3.94 1.87 13.54
N ARG A 73 -2.77 1.23 13.58
CA ARG A 73 -1.45 1.87 13.48
C ARG A 73 -0.60 1.26 12.38
N GLY A 74 -1.11 0.29 11.63
CA GLY A 74 -0.40 -0.51 10.65
C GLY A 74 -0.05 0.24 9.36
N VAL A 75 0.44 -0.50 8.36
CA VAL A 75 1.01 0.06 7.11
C VAL A 75 -0.02 0.71 6.17
N ILE A 76 -1.32 0.63 6.50
CA ILE A 76 -2.38 1.29 5.73
C ILE A 76 -3.14 2.33 6.56
N ALA A 77 -2.80 2.49 7.85
CA ALA A 77 -3.60 3.29 8.80
C ALA A 77 -3.63 4.78 8.45
N ASN A 78 -2.63 5.26 7.71
CA ASN A 78 -2.47 6.63 7.25
C ASN A 78 -2.67 6.78 5.72
N ASP A 79 -3.16 5.74 5.03
CA ASP A 79 -3.40 5.75 3.58
C ASP A 79 -4.91 5.71 3.29
N GLU A 80 -5.54 6.88 3.09
CA GLU A 80 -7.01 7.03 3.02
C GLU A 80 -7.70 6.17 1.96
N ASP A 81 -7.04 5.91 0.82
CA ASP A 81 -7.59 5.17 -0.32
C ASP A 81 -7.14 3.69 -0.37
N ALA A 82 -6.34 3.24 0.61
CA ALA A 82 -5.83 1.88 0.64
C ALA A 82 -6.97 0.87 0.87
N VAL A 83 -6.96 -0.22 0.10
CA VAL A 83 -7.96 -1.29 0.20
C VAL A 83 -7.39 -2.49 0.93
N THR A 84 -6.17 -2.89 0.59
CA THR A 84 -5.46 -4.03 1.18
C THR A 84 -3.95 -3.89 0.96
N VAL A 85 -3.19 -4.77 1.59
CA VAL A 85 -1.75 -4.94 1.39
C VAL A 85 -1.44 -6.40 1.03
N VAL A 86 -0.33 -6.63 0.33
CA VAL A 86 0.13 -7.99 0.03
C VAL A 86 0.63 -8.67 1.31
N ALA A 87 -0.24 -9.49 1.92
CA ALA A 87 0.06 -10.24 3.14
C ALA A 87 1.11 -11.35 2.93
N GLY A 88 1.82 -11.69 3.99
CA GLY A 88 2.81 -12.77 3.98
C GLY A 88 3.89 -12.64 5.05
N SER A 89 4.91 -13.49 4.92
CA SER A 89 6.11 -13.43 5.76
C SER A 89 7.32 -13.03 4.91
N PHE A 90 8.09 -12.07 5.41
CA PHE A 90 9.15 -11.42 4.68
C PHE A 90 10.42 -11.33 5.53
N ALA A 91 11.57 -11.31 4.85
CA ALA A 91 12.81 -10.85 5.44
C ALA A 91 12.95 -9.34 5.20
N THR A 92 13.34 -8.59 6.22
CA THR A 92 13.66 -7.17 6.10
C THR A 92 15.08 -6.97 5.54
N THR A 93 15.42 -5.72 5.24
CA THR A 93 16.72 -5.35 4.63
C THR A 93 17.92 -5.86 5.41
N PHE A 94 17.85 -5.87 6.75
CA PHE A 94 18.92 -6.36 7.62
C PHE A 94 18.61 -7.73 8.25
N GLY A 95 17.66 -8.48 7.69
CA GLY A 95 17.43 -9.89 8.02
C GLY A 95 16.52 -10.15 9.21
N GLY A 96 15.76 -9.14 9.66
CA GLY A 96 14.65 -9.33 10.58
C GLY A 96 13.50 -10.08 9.91
N ALA A 97 12.63 -10.66 10.74
CA ALA A 97 11.45 -11.38 10.29
C ALA A 97 10.22 -10.49 10.46
N LEU A 98 9.43 -10.33 9.39
CA LEU A 98 8.19 -9.58 9.40
C LEU A 98 7.03 -10.44 8.91
N THR A 99 5.92 -10.45 9.64
CA THR A 99 4.65 -11.04 9.19
C THR A 99 3.65 -9.92 9.00
N LEU A 100 3.05 -9.81 7.82
CA LEU A 100 2.10 -8.77 7.45
C LEU A 100 0.75 -9.40 7.11
N ASP A 101 -0.31 -8.86 7.72
CA ASP A 101 -1.70 -9.23 7.46
C ASP A 101 -2.33 -8.30 6.41
N GLU A 102 -3.41 -8.77 5.76
CA GLU A 102 -4.08 -8.02 4.67
C GLU A 102 -4.70 -6.69 5.13
N ASP A 103 -5.03 -6.57 6.42
CA ASP A 103 -5.54 -5.34 7.03
C ASP A 103 -4.44 -4.35 7.44
N GLY A 104 -3.19 -4.65 7.10
CA GLY A 104 -2.02 -3.83 7.38
C GLY A 104 -1.46 -3.97 8.79
N ALA A 105 -2.04 -4.82 9.65
CA ALA A 105 -1.40 -5.23 10.90
C ALA A 105 -0.14 -6.05 10.60
N PHE A 106 0.88 -5.97 11.47
CA PHE A 106 2.10 -6.73 11.28
C PHE A 106 2.83 -7.00 12.59
N SER A 107 3.67 -8.04 12.58
CA SER A 107 4.68 -8.28 13.60
C SER A 107 6.09 -8.20 13.00
N TYR A 108 7.05 -7.69 13.78
CA TYR A 108 8.46 -7.61 13.39
C TYR A 108 9.36 -8.10 14.52
N THR A 109 10.31 -8.97 14.19
CA THR A 109 11.38 -9.40 15.08
C THR A 109 12.73 -9.05 14.46
N ALA A 110 13.50 -8.21 15.15
CA ALA A 110 14.86 -7.87 14.72
C ALA A 110 15.80 -9.09 14.83
N PRO A 111 16.88 -9.16 14.03
CA PRO A 111 17.90 -10.18 14.20
C PRO A 111 18.53 -10.11 15.61
N ASP A 112 18.94 -11.27 16.12
CA ASP A 112 19.63 -11.35 17.41
C ASP A 112 20.87 -10.44 17.46
N GLY A 113 20.92 -9.56 18.45
CA GLY A 113 22.03 -8.63 18.66
C GLY A 113 22.10 -7.47 17.65
N PHE A 114 21.09 -7.30 16.78
CA PHE A 114 21.03 -6.16 15.87
C PHE A 114 20.63 -4.88 16.61
N PHE A 115 21.41 -3.82 16.38
CA PHE A 115 21.08 -2.46 16.79
C PHE A 115 21.32 -1.52 15.61
N GLY A 116 20.35 -0.67 15.29
CA GLY A 116 20.40 0.09 14.06
C GLY A 116 19.03 0.44 13.52
N THR A 117 18.98 0.79 12.24
CA THR A 117 17.73 1.02 11.50
C THR A 117 17.57 -0.08 10.46
N ASP A 118 16.44 -0.78 10.50
CA ASP A 118 16.02 -1.76 9.50
C ASP A 118 14.84 -1.24 8.67
N HIS A 119 14.62 -1.79 7.49
CA HIS A 119 13.61 -1.34 6.54
C HIS A 119 12.90 -2.50 5.86
N PHE A 120 11.61 -2.30 5.60
CA PHE A 120 10.77 -3.19 4.81
C PHE A 120 9.95 -2.37 3.80
N GLU A 121 9.99 -2.77 2.53
CA GLU A 121 9.13 -2.19 1.49
C GLU A 121 7.89 -3.05 1.32
N TYR A 122 6.72 -2.42 1.24
CA TYR A 122 5.44 -3.09 1.05
C TYR A 122 4.69 -2.50 -0.14
N THR A 123 3.69 -3.24 -0.62
CA THR A 123 2.81 -2.81 -1.72
C THR A 123 1.37 -2.81 -1.24
N ILE A 124 0.72 -1.65 -1.34
CA ILE A 124 -0.71 -1.50 -1.08
C ILE A 124 -1.48 -1.50 -2.40
N GLU A 125 -2.65 -2.12 -2.37
CA GLU A 125 -3.62 -2.08 -3.45
C GLU A 125 -4.65 -0.99 -3.17
N LEU A 126 -4.90 -0.16 -4.18
CA LEU A 126 -5.92 0.87 -4.18
C LEU A 126 -6.97 0.52 -5.23
N THR A 127 -8.11 1.19 -5.18
CA THR A 127 -9.16 1.01 -6.20
C THR A 127 -8.73 1.38 -7.62
N THR A 128 -7.63 2.13 -7.74
CA THR A 128 -7.11 2.74 -8.96
C THR A 128 -5.76 2.18 -9.41
N GLY A 129 -5.11 1.33 -8.61
CA GLY A 129 -3.75 0.84 -8.91
C GLY A 129 -3.03 0.30 -7.68
N VAL A 130 -1.69 0.35 -7.72
CA VAL A 130 -0.83 -0.08 -6.61
C VAL A 130 0.16 1.02 -6.27
N MET A 131 0.54 1.11 -4.99
CA MET A 131 1.58 2.00 -4.50
C MET A 131 2.55 1.23 -3.62
N THR A 132 3.79 1.67 -3.56
CA THR A 132 4.79 1.12 -2.63
C THR A 132 5.01 2.06 -1.45
N GLY A 133 5.22 1.48 -0.28
CA GLY A 133 5.55 2.18 0.97
C GLY A 133 6.78 1.59 1.64
N THR A 134 7.23 2.24 2.71
CA THR A 134 8.39 1.78 3.48
C THR A 134 8.11 1.89 4.97
N VAL A 135 8.34 0.80 5.70
CA VAL A 135 8.39 0.79 7.16
C VAL A 135 9.84 0.85 7.61
N SER A 136 10.14 1.75 8.55
CA SER A 136 11.45 1.85 9.20
C SER A 136 11.39 1.38 10.66
N PHE A 137 12.31 0.51 11.06
CA PHE A 137 12.43 -0.01 12.42
C PHE A 137 13.73 0.47 13.06
N LYS A 138 13.64 1.26 14.12
CA LYS A 138 14.79 1.69 14.92
C LYS A 138 14.95 0.82 16.16
N VAL A 139 16.01 0.02 16.19
CA VAL A 139 16.31 -0.89 17.31
C VAL A 139 17.43 -0.30 18.18
N TYR A 140 17.11 -0.03 19.45
CA TYR A 140 18.03 0.47 20.46
C TYR A 140 18.51 -0.65 21.39
N PRO A 141 19.74 -0.58 21.93
CA PRO A 141 20.20 -1.52 22.95
C PRO A 141 19.39 -1.40 24.25
N GLU A 142 19.23 -2.52 24.98
CA GLU A 142 18.47 -2.54 26.25
C GLU A 142 19.08 -1.62 27.31
N ASP A 143 20.41 -1.46 27.29
CA ASP A 143 21.15 -0.60 28.22
C ASP A 143 21.29 0.85 27.73
N ALA A 144 20.47 1.29 26.76
CA ALA A 144 20.43 2.68 26.31
C ALA A 144 19.78 3.62 27.35
N THR A 145 20.27 3.63 28.58
CA THR A 145 19.96 4.73 29.50
C THR A 145 20.74 5.98 29.08
N PRO A 146 20.14 7.17 29.04
CA PRO A 146 20.88 8.41 28.78
C PRO A 146 21.99 8.58 29.81
N VAL A 147 23.23 8.76 29.36
CA VAL A 147 24.24 9.43 30.21
C VAL A 147 23.73 10.85 30.48
N SER A 148 23.51 11.15 31.77
CA SER A 148 23.09 12.48 32.24
C SER A 148 24.17 13.55 32.03
#